data_AF-A0AA37QFN7-F1
#
_entry.id   AF-A0AA37QFN7-F1
#
_cell.length_a   1.000
_cell.length_b   1.000
_cell.length_c   1.000
_cell.angle_alpha   90.00
_cell.angle_beta   90.00
_cell.angle_gamma   90.00
#
_symmetry.space_group_name_H-M   'P 1'
#
loop_
_entity.id
_entity.type
_entity.pdbx_description
1 polymer ?
#
loop_
_entity_poly.entity_id
_entity_poly.type
_entity_poly.pdbx_seq_one_letter_code
_entity_poly.pdbx_strand_id
1 'polypeptide(L)'
;MRTMSGSEGPSRDAPDPTQFVWVEDDGSARELTPDEQEYLGTEFPPGDGARPYIKWRYGARTPDGRLSGFLERRKLPARVVVRPHGG
;
A
#
# COMPACT_ATOMS: atom_id res chain seq x y z
N MET A 1 7.76 -3.17 41.50
CA MET A 1 7.02 -3.97 40.50
C MET A 1 7.32 -3.34 39.14
N ARG A 2 8.12 -3.99 38.28
CA ARG A 2 8.43 -3.50 36.92
C ARG A 2 7.39 -4.08 35.97
N THR A 3 6.57 -3.25 35.35
CA THR A 3 5.78 -3.63 34.17
C THR A 3 6.58 -3.19 32.95
N MET A 4 7.23 -4.16 32.30
CA MET A 4 7.79 -4.00 30.95
C MET A 4 6.68 -4.24 29.90
N SER A 5 6.86 -3.60 28.75
CA SER A 5 6.34 -3.97 27.43
C SER A 5 4.83 -3.87 27.17
N GLY A 6 4.47 -2.76 26.55
CA GLY A 6 3.43 -2.71 25.53
C GLY A 6 3.97 -1.87 24.37
N SER A 7 4.90 -2.43 23.60
CA SER A 7 5.26 -1.87 22.30
C SER A 7 3.99 -1.88 21.44
N GLU A 8 3.50 -0.70 21.09
CA GLU A 8 2.49 -0.48 20.05
C GLU A 8 3.04 -1.03 18.73
N GLY A 9 2.93 -2.35 18.55
CA GLY A 9 3.15 -2.99 17.27
C GLY A 9 1.91 -2.78 16.39
N PRO A 10 2.07 -2.75 15.06
CA PRO A 10 0.92 -2.66 14.15
C PRO A 10 -0.08 -3.78 14.48
N SER A 11 -1.36 -3.42 14.52
CA SER A 11 -2.46 -4.37 14.72
C SER A 11 -2.33 -5.57 13.80
N ARG A 12 -2.66 -6.77 14.30
CA ARG A 12 -2.56 -8.04 13.56
C ARG A 12 -3.35 -8.08 12.25
N ASP A 13 -4.28 -7.14 12.04
CA ASP A 13 -5.14 -7.00 10.86
C ASP A 13 -4.64 -5.97 9.83
N ALA A 14 -3.62 -5.17 10.15
CA ALA A 14 -3.06 -4.22 9.20
C ALA A 14 -2.37 -4.99 8.05
N PRO A 15 -2.62 -4.64 6.78
CA PRO A 15 -1.97 -5.30 5.66
C PRO A 15 -0.46 -5.10 5.72
N ASP A 16 0.32 -6.16 5.46
CA ASP A 16 1.78 -6.06 5.37
C ASP A 16 2.16 -5.14 4.19
N PRO A 17 2.69 -3.92 4.44
CA PRO A 17 2.93 -2.93 3.41
C PRO A 17 4.00 -3.37 2.41
N THR A 18 4.87 -4.33 2.77
CA THR A 18 5.91 -4.88 1.88
C THR A 18 5.32 -5.72 0.73
N GLN A 19 4.05 -6.11 0.86
CA GLN A 19 3.31 -6.85 -0.17
C GLN A 19 2.67 -5.94 -1.21
N PHE A 20 2.79 -4.63 -1.07
CA PHE A 20 2.18 -3.65 -1.96
C PHE A 20 3.23 -2.88 -2.77
N VAL A 21 2.78 -2.39 -3.91
CA VAL A 21 3.54 -1.51 -4.80
C VAL A 21 2.66 -0.34 -5.20
N TRP A 22 3.29 0.77 -5.56
CA TRP A 22 2.60 1.88 -6.18
C TRP A 22 2.66 1.71 -7.69
N VAL A 23 1.50 1.72 -8.33
CA VAL A 23 1.38 1.78 -9.78
C VAL A 23 1.28 3.25 -10.17
N GLU A 24 2.07 3.66 -11.15
CA GLU A 24 2.03 5.00 -11.74
C GLU A 24 1.02 5.05 -12.90
N ASP A 25 0.65 6.26 -13.33
CA ASP A 25 -0.31 6.44 -14.42
C ASP A 25 0.17 5.94 -15.79
N ASP A 26 1.49 5.85 -15.99
CA ASP A 26 2.11 5.24 -17.17
C ASP A 26 2.08 3.69 -17.15
N GLY A 27 1.60 3.10 -16.04
CA GLY A 27 1.53 1.66 -15.82
C GLY A 27 2.80 1.04 -15.28
N SER A 28 3.85 1.81 -15.04
CA SER A 28 5.02 1.33 -14.31
C SER A 28 4.70 1.13 -12.83
N ALA A 29 5.51 0.32 -12.15
CA ALA A 29 5.35 0.07 -10.71
C ALA A 29 6.63 0.41 -9.97
N ARG A 30 6.49 0.91 -8.74
CA ARG A 30 7.59 1.16 -7.81
C ARG A 30 7.29 0.62 -6.42
N GLU A 31 8.34 0.39 -5.65
CA GLU A 31 8.23 0.14 -4.21
C GLU A 31 7.62 1.36 -3.50
N LEU A 32 7.01 1.09 -2.35
CA LEU A 32 6.39 2.12 -1.53
C LEU A 32 7.43 2.91 -0.75
N THR A 33 7.19 4.21 -0.59
CA THR A 33 7.97 5.06 0.32
C THR A 33 7.72 4.64 1.77
N PRO A 34 8.60 4.98 2.72
CA PRO A 34 8.32 4.75 4.15
C PRO A 34 6.97 5.32 4.60
N ASP A 35 6.64 6.54 4.17
CA ASP A 35 5.36 7.21 4.49
C ASP A 35 4.16 6.45 3.91
N GLU A 36 4.28 5.91 2.70
CA GLU A 36 3.23 5.11 2.05
C GLU A 36 3.05 3.75 2.75
N GLN A 37 4.14 3.15 3.24
CA GLN A 37 4.09 1.91 4.02
C GLN A 37 3.41 2.15 5.36
N GLU A 38 3.75 3.24 6.05
CA GLU A 38 3.09 3.65 7.30
C GLU A 38 1.60 3.95 7.07
N TYR A 39 1.27 4.64 5.98
CA TYR A 39 -0.10 4.94 5.61
C TYR A 39 -0.94 3.67 5.35
N LEU A 40 -0.39 2.64 4.70
CA LEU A 40 -1.08 1.34 4.55
C LEU A 40 -1.18 0.56 5.86
N GLY A 41 -0.21 0.71 6.75
CA GLY A 41 -0.20 0.10 8.08
C GLY A 41 -1.11 0.80 9.09
N THR A 42 -1.61 2.00 8.77
CA THR A 42 -2.48 2.78 9.65
C THR A 42 -3.87 2.18 9.71
N GLU A 43 -4.42 2.04 10.92
CA GLU A 43 -5.81 1.66 11.10
C GLU A 43 -6.75 2.83 10.75
N PHE A 44 -7.66 2.61 9.81
CA PHE A 44 -8.69 3.58 9.46
C PHE A 44 -10.04 3.19 10.08
N PRO A 45 -10.69 4.08 10.85
CA PRO A 45 -12.02 3.82 11.37
C PRO A 45 -13.03 3.41 10.29
N PRO A 46 -14.05 2.59 10.61
CA PRO A 46 -15.18 2.34 9.72
C PRO A 46 -15.88 3.65 9.37
N GLY A 47 -15.94 3.98 8.08
CA GLY A 47 -16.53 5.23 7.57
C GLY A 47 -15.55 6.38 7.39
N ASP A 48 -14.26 6.19 7.73
CA ASP A 48 -13.23 7.17 7.40
C ASP A 48 -12.92 7.13 5.89
N GLY A 49 -13.16 8.24 5.21
CA GLY A 49 -12.91 8.41 3.78
C GLY A 49 -11.42 8.49 3.43
N ALA A 50 -10.53 8.59 4.42
CA ALA A 50 -9.08 8.64 4.23
C ALA A 50 -8.44 7.26 4.02
N ARG A 51 -9.22 6.20 3.76
CA ARG A 51 -8.68 4.86 3.52
C ARG A 51 -7.83 4.82 2.24
N PRO A 52 -6.65 4.15 2.27
CA PRO A 52 -5.85 3.94 1.08
C PRO A 52 -6.69 3.22 0.00
N TYR A 53 -6.66 3.75 -1.21
CA TYR A 53 -7.30 3.11 -2.35
C TYR A 53 -6.45 1.92 -2.83
N ILE A 54 -6.79 0.72 -2.37
CA ILE A 54 -6.16 -0.52 -2.81
C ILE A 54 -6.89 -1.04 -4.05
N LYS A 55 -6.17 -1.11 -5.15
CA LYS A 55 -6.67 -1.64 -6.42
C LYS A 55 -6.93 -3.13 -6.32
N TRP A 56 -8.08 -3.55 -6.83
CA TRP A 56 -8.42 -4.98 -6.92
C TRP A 56 -7.72 -5.71 -8.07
N ARG A 57 -7.30 -4.98 -9.13
CA ARG A 57 -6.47 -5.47 -10.24
C ARG A 57 -5.63 -4.35 -10.84
N TYR A 58 -4.52 -4.70 -11.50
CA TYR A 58 -3.62 -3.75 -12.17
C TYR A 58 -4.36 -2.79 -13.12
N GLY A 59 -5.23 -3.30 -14.00
CA GLY A 59 -5.97 -2.48 -14.96
C GLY A 59 -7.19 -1.75 -14.40
N ALA A 60 -7.44 -1.77 -13.09
CA ALA A 60 -8.53 -1.00 -12.49
C ALA A 60 -8.17 0.50 -12.60
N ARG A 61 -9.13 1.33 -13.01
CA ARG A 61 -8.96 2.78 -13.03
C ARG A 61 -9.78 3.41 -11.92
N THR A 62 -9.27 4.53 -11.40
CA THR A 62 -10.04 5.40 -10.51
C THR A 62 -11.22 6.03 -11.27
N PRO A 63 -12.20 6.64 -10.59
CA PRO A 63 -13.34 7.31 -11.24
C PRO A 63 -12.94 8.43 -12.20
N ASP A 64 -11.80 9.08 -11.97
CA ASP A 64 -11.21 10.11 -12.84
C ASP A 64 -10.32 9.54 -13.97
N GLY A 65 -10.27 8.21 -14.11
CA GLY A 65 -9.62 7.52 -15.22
C GLY A 65 -8.13 7.22 -15.05
N ARG A 66 -7.55 7.48 -13.85
CA ARG A 66 -6.14 7.22 -13.55
C ARG A 66 -5.85 5.75 -13.35
N LEU A 67 -4.67 5.32 -13.80
CA LEU A 67 -4.15 3.98 -13.58
C LEU A 67 -3.36 3.90 -12.26
N SER A 68 -2.99 5.05 -11.68
CA SER A 68 -2.23 5.07 -10.44
C SER A 68 -2.98 4.47 -9.23
N GLY A 69 -2.22 4.03 -8.22
CA GLY A 69 -2.75 3.53 -6.94
C GLY A 69 -1.99 2.34 -6.35
N PHE A 70 -2.35 1.99 -5.11
CA PHE A 70 -1.76 0.84 -4.40
C PHE A 70 -2.24 -0.48 -5.00
N LEU A 71 -1.32 -1.41 -5.23
CA LEU A 71 -1.63 -2.74 -5.74
C LEU A 71 -0.82 -3.79 -5.00
N GLU A 72 -1.44 -4.92 -4.64
CA GLU A 72 -0.67 -6.07 -4.17
C GLU A 72 0.31 -6.54 -5.25
N ARG A 73 1.57 -6.75 -4.87
CA ARG A 73 2.66 -7.16 -5.77
C ARG A 73 2.33 -8.44 -6.54
N ARG A 74 1.55 -9.35 -5.95
CA ARG A 74 1.09 -10.61 -6.59
C ARG A 74 0.09 -10.39 -7.74
N LYS A 75 -0.61 -9.24 -7.74
CA LYS A 75 -1.57 -8.85 -8.78
C LYS A 75 -0.91 -8.06 -9.91
N LEU A 76 0.39 -7.77 -9.78
CA LEU A 76 1.17 -7.10 -10.81
C LEU A 76 1.46 -8.09 -11.95
N PRO A 77 1.27 -7.71 -13.23
CA PRO A 77 1.66 -8.57 -14.34
C PRO A 77 3.16 -8.84 -14.32
N ALA A 78 3.57 -10.09 -14.57
CA ALA A 78 4.98 -10.50 -14.52
C ALA A 78 5.91 -9.69 -15.44
N ARG A 79 5.38 -9.07 -16.49
CA ARG A 79 6.12 -8.19 -17.41
C ARG A 79 6.45 -6.81 -16.83
N VAL A 80 5.80 -6.40 -15.75
CA VAL A 80 6.01 -5.09 -15.12
C VAL A 80 7.08 -5.25 -14.06
N VAL A 81 8.22 -4.57 -14.26
CA VAL A 81 9.31 -4.54 -13.30
C VAL A 81 8.97 -3.55 -12.19
N VAL A 82 9.09 -3.99 -10.94
CA VAL A 82 8.98 -3.11 -9.78
C VAL A 82 10.30 -2.37 -9.60
N ARG A 83 10.27 -1.04 -9.75
CA ARG A 83 11.43 -0.19 -9.52
C ARG A 83 11.61 0.05 -8.02
N PRO A 84 12.84 0.05 -7.49
CA PRO A 84 13.06 0.49 -6.12
C PRO A 84 12.65 1.96 -6.02
N HIS A 85 11.98 2.32 -4.92
CA HIS A 85 11.84 3.72 -4.55
C HIS A 85 13.22 4.20 -4.07
N GLY A 86 13.92 4.92 -4.93
CA GLY A 86 15.26 5.44 -4.61
C GLY A 86 15.19 6.45 -3.47
N GLY A 87 16.01 6.23 -2.44
CA GLY A 87 16.45 7.29 -1.53
C GLY A 87 17.52 8.17 -2.17
#